data_AF-A0A7C6B914-F1
#
_entry.id   AF-A0A7C6B914-F1
#
_cell.length_a   1.000
_cell.length_b   1.000
_cell.length_c   1.000
_cell.angle_alpha   90.00
_cell.angle_beta   90.00
_cell.angle_gamma   90.00
#
_symmetry.space_group_name_H-M   'P 1'
#
loop_
_entity.id
_entity.type
_entity.pdbx_description
1 polymer ?
#
loop_
_entity_poly.entity_id
_entity_poly.type
_entity_poly.pdbx_seq_one_letter_code
_entity_poly.pdbx_strand_id
1 'polypeptide(L)'
;MEDVLLIDWSRAQFALTALYHWLFVPLTLGLSFIVAIMETIYVKTGNVIWKEITKFWMTLFAINFAIGLATGIIMEFEFGTNWSNYSWIVGDIFGAPLAIEGIMAFFMESTFFAVMFFGWNKVSKKMHLLSTWLVAIGSNLSALWILVANGWMQHPVGMEFNVDTARFEMNSFWDVLFNPNAYSKFLHTIGSGYVMGALFVVGISAWYLLKGKDVVKAKKSLVVGATFGLITSIFLIASGDESAHQVALNQP
;
A
#
# COMPACT_ATOMS: atom_id res chain seq x y z
N MET A 1 28.04 9.60 -24.70
CA MET A 1 26.69 9.71 -25.30
C MET A 1 25.88 8.46 -25.00
N GLU A 2 26.47 7.26 -25.17
CA GLU A 2 25.86 5.99 -24.73
C GLU A 2 25.51 5.96 -23.22
N ASP A 3 26.39 6.45 -22.34
CA ASP A 3 26.11 6.45 -20.89
C ASP A 3 24.95 7.36 -20.47
N VAL A 4 24.77 8.51 -21.14
CA VAL A 4 23.65 9.43 -20.86
C VAL A 4 22.34 8.79 -21.32
N LEU A 5 22.36 8.17 -22.50
CA LEU A 5 21.21 7.46 -23.05
C LEU A 5 20.80 6.28 -22.14
N LEU A 6 21.77 5.54 -21.60
CA LEU A 6 21.52 4.45 -20.65
C LEU A 6 20.82 4.96 -19.39
N ILE A 7 21.32 6.05 -18.77
CA ILE A 7 20.71 6.65 -17.57
C ILE A 7 19.26 7.06 -17.84
N ASP A 8 18.99 7.70 -18.98
CA ASP A 8 17.65 8.15 -19.33
C ASP A 8 16.69 6.98 -19.57
N TRP A 9 17.13 5.90 -20.22
CA TRP A 9 16.33 4.69 -20.39
C TRP A 9 16.08 3.95 -19.07
N SER A 10 17.08 3.85 -18.19
CA SER A 10 16.90 3.26 -16.85
C SER A 10 15.88 4.04 -16.03
N ARG A 11 15.90 5.38 -16.09
CA ARG A 11 14.89 6.25 -15.47
C ARG A 11 13.52 6.07 -16.09
N ALA A 12 13.43 6.05 -17.42
CA ALA A 12 12.16 5.88 -18.14
C ALA A 12 11.52 4.52 -17.84
N GLN A 13 12.32 3.46 -17.81
CA GLN A 13 11.85 2.12 -17.44
C GLN A 13 11.33 2.10 -16.01
N PHE A 14 12.13 2.57 -15.05
CA PHE A 14 11.71 2.59 -13.63
C PHE A 14 10.46 3.45 -13.43
N ALA A 15 10.36 4.60 -14.10
CA ALA A 15 9.17 5.45 -14.05
C ALA A 15 7.94 4.73 -14.60
N LEU A 16 8.06 4.02 -15.73
CA LEU A 16 6.97 3.23 -16.30
C LEU A 16 6.50 2.15 -15.33
N THR A 17 7.43 1.34 -14.81
CA THR A 17 7.13 0.26 -13.86
C THR A 17 6.48 0.81 -12.59
N ALA A 18 7.03 1.91 -12.05
CA ALA A 18 6.49 2.57 -10.86
C ALA A 18 5.10 3.15 -11.06
N LEU A 19 4.85 3.85 -12.17
CA LEU A 19 3.52 4.37 -12.50
C LEU A 19 2.50 3.24 -12.64
N TYR A 20 2.84 2.17 -13.36
CA TYR A 20 1.94 1.02 -13.54
C TYR A 20 1.64 0.34 -12.22
N HIS A 21 2.65 0.08 -11.39
CA HIS A 21 2.44 -0.50 -10.07
C HIS A 21 1.52 0.38 -9.21
N TRP A 22 1.76 1.70 -9.23
CA TRP A 22 0.98 2.67 -8.47
C TRP A 22 -0.47 2.86 -8.94
N LEU A 23 -0.85 2.34 -10.12
CA LEU A 23 -2.27 2.29 -10.50
C LEU A 23 -3.07 1.32 -9.61
N PHE A 24 -2.42 0.28 -9.10
CA PHE A 24 -3.08 -0.80 -8.36
C PHE A 24 -2.89 -0.67 -6.84
N VAL A 25 -1.76 -0.14 -6.38
CA VAL A 25 -1.44 -0.03 -4.94
C VAL A 25 -2.50 0.77 -4.14
N PRO A 26 -2.86 2.02 -4.53
CA PRO A 26 -3.79 2.83 -3.75
C PRO A 26 -5.16 2.16 -3.60
N LEU A 27 -5.63 1.46 -4.64
CA LEU A 27 -6.88 0.74 -4.59
C LEU A 27 -6.80 -0.46 -3.64
N THR A 28 -5.71 -1.22 -3.61
CA THR A 28 -5.48 -2.30 -2.63
C THR A 28 -5.50 -1.76 -1.20
N LEU A 29 -4.80 -0.66 -0.93
CA LEU A 29 -4.71 -0.06 0.40
C LEU A 29 -6.09 0.35 0.94
N GLY A 30 -6.89 1.05 0.15
CA GLY A 30 -8.22 1.48 0.59
C GLY A 30 -9.27 0.37 0.59
N LEU A 31 -9.31 -0.45 -0.47
CA LEU A 31 -10.36 -1.45 -0.65
C LEU A 31 -10.23 -2.60 0.36
N SER A 32 -9.02 -2.96 0.79
CA SER A 32 -8.80 -3.98 1.82
C SER A 32 -9.51 -3.64 3.14
N PHE A 33 -9.36 -2.40 3.65
CA PHE A 33 -10.06 -1.93 4.84
C PHE A 33 -11.58 -1.86 4.64
N ILE A 34 -12.05 -1.36 3.50
CA ILE A 34 -13.48 -1.30 3.21
C ILE A 34 -14.10 -2.71 3.23
N VAL A 35 -13.43 -3.68 2.62
CA VAL A 35 -13.84 -5.09 2.62
C VAL A 35 -13.83 -5.66 4.04
N ALA A 36 -12.80 -5.38 4.84
CA ALA A 36 -12.73 -5.81 6.23
C ALA A 36 -13.87 -5.23 7.08
N ILE A 37 -14.25 -3.96 6.85
CA ILE A 37 -15.40 -3.32 7.48
C ILE A 37 -16.71 -4.01 7.06
N MET A 38 -16.92 -4.23 5.78
CA MET A 38 -18.13 -4.90 5.26
C MET A 38 -18.28 -6.32 5.82
N GLU A 39 -17.18 -7.06 5.91
CA GLU A 39 -17.18 -8.39 6.51
C GLU A 39 -17.43 -8.35 8.02
N THR A 40 -16.86 -7.35 8.72
CA THR A 40 -17.12 -7.14 10.14
C THR A 40 -18.62 -6.95 10.39
N ILE A 41 -19.29 -6.14 9.55
CA ILE A 41 -20.74 -5.95 9.63
C ILE A 41 -21.46 -7.29 9.40
N TYR A 42 -21.06 -8.08 8.39
CA TYR A 42 -21.62 -9.41 8.16
C TYR A 42 -21.49 -10.32 9.37
N VAL A 43 -20.29 -10.45 9.95
CA VAL A 43 -20.04 -11.34 11.09
C VAL A 43 -20.80 -10.88 12.33
N LYS A 44 -20.91 -9.57 12.55
CA LYS A 44 -21.65 -9.00 13.69
C LYS A 44 -23.16 -9.17 13.56
N THR A 45 -23.73 -8.95 12.38
CA THR A 45 -25.20 -8.95 12.20
C THR A 45 -25.77 -10.26 11.66
N GLY A 46 -24.94 -11.14 11.10
CA GLY A 46 -25.37 -12.36 10.43
C GLY A 46 -26.13 -12.14 9.11
N ASN A 47 -26.28 -10.90 8.64
CA ASN A 47 -27.10 -10.57 7.48
C ASN A 47 -26.39 -10.97 6.17
N VAL A 48 -26.99 -11.91 5.44
CA VAL A 48 -26.43 -12.52 4.22
C VAL A 48 -26.15 -11.49 3.12
N ILE A 49 -26.90 -10.37 3.05
CA ILE A 49 -26.64 -9.30 2.08
C ILE A 49 -25.22 -8.73 2.26
N TRP A 50 -24.74 -8.59 3.50
CA TRP A 50 -23.37 -8.11 3.75
C TRP A 50 -22.32 -9.13 3.33
N LYS A 51 -22.60 -10.44 3.42
CA LYS A 51 -21.74 -11.49 2.87
C LYS A 51 -21.60 -11.35 1.35
N GLU A 52 -22.72 -11.12 0.66
CA GLU A 52 -22.73 -10.93 -0.80
C GLU A 52 -22.00 -9.66 -1.22
N ILE A 53 -22.23 -8.55 -0.51
CA ILE A 53 -21.50 -7.28 -0.72
C ILE A 53 -20.00 -7.51 -0.53
N THR A 54 -19.60 -8.13 0.58
CA THR A 54 -18.19 -8.43 0.88
C THR A 54 -17.56 -9.24 -0.24
N LYS A 55 -18.21 -10.33 -0.68
CA LYS A 55 -17.72 -11.17 -1.77
C LYS A 55 -17.55 -10.40 -3.09
N PHE A 56 -18.50 -9.54 -3.44
CA PHE A 56 -18.41 -8.71 -4.65
C PHE A 56 -17.16 -7.82 -4.63
N TRP A 57 -16.95 -7.07 -3.55
CA TRP A 57 -15.78 -6.20 -3.42
C TRP A 57 -14.47 -6.98 -3.25
N MET A 58 -14.49 -8.13 -2.59
CA MET A 58 -13.36 -9.07 -2.51
C MET A 58 -12.92 -9.55 -3.89
N THR A 59 -13.85 -9.79 -4.82
CA THR A 59 -13.50 -10.18 -6.20
C THR A 59 -12.75 -9.07 -6.93
N LEU A 60 -13.23 -7.83 -6.86
CA LEU A 60 -12.54 -6.69 -7.47
C LEU A 60 -11.18 -6.43 -6.82
N PHE A 61 -11.13 -6.54 -5.49
CA PHE A 61 -9.89 -6.48 -4.71
C PHE A 61 -8.89 -7.54 -5.20
N ALA A 62 -9.29 -8.80 -5.32
CA ALA A 62 -8.41 -9.89 -5.73
C ALA A 62 -7.81 -9.68 -7.13
N ILE A 63 -8.60 -9.17 -8.08
CA ILE A 63 -8.13 -8.84 -9.44
C ILE A 63 -7.06 -7.73 -9.37
N ASN A 64 -7.36 -6.63 -8.68
CA ASN A 64 -6.44 -5.52 -8.52
C ASN A 64 -5.15 -5.92 -7.79
N PHE A 65 -5.31 -6.70 -6.73
CA PHE A 65 -4.24 -7.21 -5.88
C PHE A 65 -3.25 -8.08 -6.65
N ALA A 66 -3.74 -9.00 -7.47
CA ALA A 66 -2.87 -9.88 -8.26
C ALA A 66 -1.94 -9.11 -9.22
N ILE A 67 -2.45 -8.04 -9.83
CA ILE A 67 -1.65 -7.18 -10.73
C ILE A 67 -0.67 -6.33 -9.92
N GLY A 68 -1.10 -5.80 -8.78
CA GLY A 68 -0.23 -5.09 -7.83
C GLY A 68 0.95 -5.94 -7.37
N LEU A 69 0.70 -7.19 -6.97
CA LEU A 69 1.75 -8.13 -6.56
C LEU A 69 2.74 -8.40 -7.72
N ALA A 70 2.24 -8.70 -8.92
CA ALA A 70 3.09 -8.99 -10.06
C ALA A 70 3.99 -7.81 -10.45
N THR A 71 3.45 -6.59 -10.43
CA THR A 71 4.20 -5.37 -10.74
C THR A 71 5.18 -4.99 -9.63
N GLY A 72 4.85 -5.28 -8.36
CA GLY A 72 5.76 -5.04 -7.22
C GLY A 72 7.01 -5.89 -7.28
N ILE A 73 6.88 -7.17 -7.65
CA ILE A 73 8.03 -8.08 -7.84
C ILE A 73 8.99 -7.53 -8.91
N ILE A 74 8.46 -7.01 -10.03
CA ILE A 74 9.29 -6.42 -11.09
C ILE A 74 10.08 -5.22 -10.54
N MET A 75 9.42 -4.34 -9.77
CA MET A 75 10.05 -3.17 -9.17
C MET A 75 11.16 -3.53 -8.18
N GLU A 76 10.94 -4.56 -7.35
CA GLU A 76 11.96 -5.06 -6.40
C GLU A 76 13.24 -5.48 -7.14
N PHE A 77 13.11 -6.21 -8.24
CA PHE A 77 14.26 -6.62 -9.05
C PHE A 77 14.91 -5.47 -9.83
N GLU A 78 14.16 -4.42 -10.21
CA GLU A 78 14.71 -3.27 -10.93
C GLU A 78 15.78 -2.50 -10.12
N PHE A 79 15.69 -2.49 -8.79
CA PHE A 79 16.76 -1.95 -7.94
C PHE A 79 18.09 -2.68 -8.13
N GLY A 80 18.06 -4.00 -8.35
CA GLY A 80 19.26 -4.82 -8.55
C GLY A 80 19.80 -4.78 -9.98
N THR A 81 18.91 -4.79 -10.98
CA THR A 81 19.31 -4.92 -12.39
C THR A 81 19.82 -3.60 -12.99
N ASN A 82 19.04 -2.52 -12.82
CA ASN A 82 19.31 -1.23 -13.49
C ASN A 82 19.99 -0.21 -12.58
N TRP A 83 20.01 -0.47 -11.26
CA TRP A 83 20.54 0.44 -10.24
C TRP A 83 21.60 -0.23 -9.37
N SER A 84 22.49 -1.03 -9.96
CA SER A 84 23.48 -1.85 -9.25
C SER A 84 24.43 -1.04 -8.36
N ASN A 85 24.95 0.10 -8.82
CA ASN A 85 25.81 0.98 -8.02
C ASN A 85 25.05 1.58 -6.83
N TYR A 86 23.78 1.97 -7.01
CA TYR A 86 22.94 2.43 -5.91
C TYR A 86 22.76 1.31 -4.88
N SER A 87 22.39 0.11 -5.34
CA SER A 87 22.23 -1.07 -4.48
C SER A 87 23.51 -1.45 -3.73
N TRP A 88 24.69 -1.25 -4.32
CA TRP A 88 25.97 -1.43 -3.64
C TRP A 88 26.22 -0.36 -2.57
N ILE A 89 26.08 0.92 -2.94
CA ILE A 89 26.47 2.06 -2.10
C ILE A 89 25.58 2.21 -0.88
N VAL A 90 24.28 1.89 -0.98
CA VAL A 90 23.32 2.12 0.11
C VAL A 90 22.58 0.87 0.58
N GLY A 91 22.94 -0.31 0.06
CA GLY A 91 22.21 -1.55 0.31
C GLY A 91 22.09 -1.94 1.78
N ASP A 92 23.07 -1.57 2.62
CA ASP A 92 23.04 -1.85 4.06
C ASP A 92 21.91 -1.10 4.78
N ILE A 93 21.54 0.09 4.28
CA ILE A 93 20.46 0.91 4.84
C ILE A 93 19.16 0.71 4.10
N PHE A 94 19.17 0.87 2.77
CA PHE A 94 17.99 0.79 1.93
C PHE A 94 17.43 -0.64 1.85
N GLY A 95 18.29 -1.66 1.82
CA GLY A 95 17.87 -3.05 1.70
C GLY A 95 17.20 -3.62 2.95
N ALA A 96 17.52 -3.08 4.14
CA ALA A 96 16.98 -3.59 5.40
C ALA A 96 15.45 -3.42 5.52
N PRO A 97 14.85 -2.24 5.28
CA PRO A 97 13.39 -2.08 5.23
C PRO A 97 12.72 -3.01 4.20
N LEU A 98 13.30 -3.15 2.99
CA LEU A 98 12.75 -4.01 1.94
C LEU A 98 12.77 -5.50 2.36
N ALA A 99 13.81 -5.96 3.03
CA ALA A 99 13.86 -7.32 3.56
C ALA A 99 12.82 -7.55 4.68
N ILE A 100 12.65 -6.56 5.58
CA ILE A 100 11.65 -6.64 6.65
C ILE A 100 10.23 -6.63 6.07
N GLU A 101 9.97 -5.82 5.03
CA GLU A 101 8.72 -5.83 4.27
C GLU A 101 8.37 -7.24 3.80
N GLY A 102 9.31 -7.92 3.15
CA GLY A 102 9.10 -9.28 2.64
C GLY A 102 8.76 -10.29 3.74
N ILE A 103 9.50 -10.26 4.86
CA ILE A 103 9.32 -11.22 5.96
C ILE A 103 8.05 -10.95 6.75
N MET A 104 7.73 -9.68 7.02
CA MET A 104 6.63 -9.29 7.90
C MET A 104 5.32 -9.11 7.14
N ALA A 105 5.34 -8.29 6.09
CA ALA A 105 4.13 -7.80 5.46
C ALA A 105 3.69 -8.71 4.30
N PHE A 106 4.59 -9.03 3.36
CA PHE A 106 4.24 -9.90 2.22
C PHE A 106 3.88 -11.32 2.66
N PHE A 107 4.56 -11.87 3.65
CA PHE A 107 4.24 -13.19 4.17
C PHE A 107 2.87 -13.22 4.86
N MET A 108 2.55 -12.21 5.66
CA MET A 108 1.24 -12.05 6.27
C MET A 108 0.15 -11.91 5.20
N GLU A 109 0.36 -11.00 4.26
CA GLU A 109 -0.59 -10.70 3.19
C GLU A 109 -0.87 -11.93 2.32
N SER A 110 0.15 -12.57 1.77
CA SER A 110 0.00 -13.74 0.91
C SER A 110 -0.66 -14.93 1.62
N THR A 111 -0.29 -15.19 2.88
CA THR A 111 -0.85 -16.28 3.68
C THR A 111 -2.33 -16.06 3.98
N PHE A 112 -2.68 -14.87 4.50
CA PHE A 112 -4.06 -14.59 4.89
C PHE A 112 -4.95 -14.25 3.70
N PHE A 113 -4.40 -13.79 2.58
CA PHE A 113 -5.14 -13.60 1.32
C PHE A 113 -5.72 -14.93 0.82
N ALA A 114 -4.94 -16.02 0.90
CA ALA A 114 -5.43 -17.34 0.52
C ALA A 114 -6.64 -17.77 1.38
N VAL A 115 -6.60 -17.50 2.69
CA VAL A 115 -7.71 -17.78 3.60
C VAL A 115 -8.90 -16.85 3.32
N MET A 116 -8.66 -15.57 3.09
CA MET A 116 -9.69 -14.57 2.76
C MET A 116 -10.46 -14.91 1.48
N PHE A 117 -9.79 -15.48 0.47
CA PHE A 117 -10.45 -15.79 -0.81
C PHE A 117 -11.03 -17.21 -0.86
N PHE A 118 -10.28 -18.22 -0.41
CA PHE A 118 -10.66 -19.63 -0.51
C PHE A 118 -11.25 -20.22 0.77
N GLY A 119 -11.19 -19.49 1.89
CA GLY A 119 -11.61 -19.95 3.21
C GLY A 119 -13.12 -19.94 3.43
N TRP A 120 -13.91 -19.38 2.51
CA TRP A 120 -15.38 -19.46 2.59
C TRP A 120 -15.84 -20.91 2.75
N ASN A 121 -16.57 -21.19 3.84
CA ASN A 121 -17.05 -22.53 4.25
C ASN A 121 -15.95 -23.55 4.62
N LYS A 122 -14.67 -23.17 4.65
CA LYS A 122 -13.55 -24.02 5.10
C LYS A 122 -13.01 -23.64 6.48
N VAL A 123 -13.15 -22.37 6.86
CA VAL A 123 -12.76 -21.86 8.19
C VAL A 123 -13.96 -21.24 8.90
N SER A 124 -13.83 -20.99 10.22
CA SER A 124 -14.86 -20.30 10.98
C SER A 124 -15.04 -18.86 10.49
N LYS A 125 -16.24 -18.28 10.66
CA LYS A 125 -16.52 -16.88 10.29
C LYS A 125 -15.56 -15.89 10.96
N LYS A 126 -15.14 -16.18 12.20
CA LYS A 126 -14.17 -15.34 12.94
C LYS A 126 -12.77 -15.45 12.36
N MET A 127 -12.34 -16.64 11.96
CA MET A 127 -11.02 -16.84 11.33
C MET A 127 -10.97 -16.19 9.95
N HIS A 128 -12.05 -16.28 9.19
CA HIS A 128 -12.17 -15.60 7.90
C HIS A 128 -12.03 -14.09 8.08
N LEU A 129 -12.80 -13.51 9.01
CA LEU A 129 -12.73 -12.08 9.31
C LEU A 129 -11.34 -11.65 9.80
N LEU A 130 -10.70 -12.45 10.68
CA LEU A 130 -9.34 -12.20 11.12
C LEU A 130 -8.38 -12.15 9.93
N SER A 131 -8.51 -13.07 8.99
CA SER A 131 -7.68 -13.12 7.78
C SER A 131 -7.88 -11.87 6.93
N THR A 132 -9.13 -11.42 6.75
CA THR A 132 -9.44 -10.18 6.01
C THR A 132 -8.83 -8.94 6.66
N TRP A 133 -8.85 -8.83 7.99
CA TRP A 133 -8.17 -7.73 8.69
C TRP A 133 -6.65 -7.83 8.61
N LEU A 134 -6.08 -9.03 8.70
CA LEU A 134 -4.64 -9.23 8.57
C LEU A 134 -4.13 -8.94 7.16
N VAL A 135 -4.93 -9.15 6.12
CA VAL A 135 -4.63 -8.67 4.76
C VAL A 135 -4.60 -7.14 4.73
N ALA A 136 -5.62 -6.46 5.27
CA ALA A 136 -5.64 -4.99 5.29
C ALA A 136 -4.47 -4.38 6.08
N ILE A 137 -4.14 -4.96 7.24
CA ILE A 137 -3.00 -4.55 8.07
C ILE A 137 -1.68 -4.87 7.34
N GLY A 138 -1.55 -6.06 6.78
CA GLY A 138 -0.39 -6.50 6.01
C GLY A 138 -0.07 -5.53 4.87
N SER A 139 -1.05 -5.16 4.04
CA SER A 139 -0.84 -4.20 2.94
C SER A 139 -0.36 -2.83 3.42
N ASN A 140 -0.76 -2.40 4.62
CA ASN A 140 -0.32 -1.13 5.18
C ASN A 140 1.03 -1.22 5.89
N LEU A 141 1.39 -2.39 6.44
CA LEU A 141 2.76 -2.65 6.87
C LEU A 141 3.71 -2.68 5.67
N SER A 142 3.29 -3.21 4.52
CA SER A 142 4.09 -3.11 3.28
C SER A 142 4.33 -1.65 2.92
N ALA A 143 3.26 -0.84 2.87
CA ALA A 143 3.36 0.60 2.63
C ALA A 143 4.28 1.32 3.64
N LEU A 144 4.28 0.91 4.91
CA LEU A 144 5.18 1.47 5.91
C LEU A 144 6.65 1.23 5.54
N TRP A 145 7.04 -0.02 5.30
CA TRP A 145 8.45 -0.37 5.09
C TRP A 145 9.00 0.21 3.79
N ILE A 146 8.23 0.19 2.71
CA ILE A 146 8.67 0.81 1.44
C ILE A 146 8.76 2.34 1.56
N LEU A 147 7.91 2.98 2.37
CA LEU A 147 7.96 4.43 2.59
C LEU A 147 9.01 4.84 3.62
N VAL A 148 9.43 3.93 4.51
CA VAL A 148 10.66 4.11 5.30
C VAL A 148 11.87 4.18 4.37
N ALA A 149 11.99 3.23 3.43
CA ALA A 149 13.05 3.24 2.44
C ALA A 149 13.01 4.52 1.56
N ASN A 150 11.84 4.88 1.05
CA ASN A 150 11.68 6.06 0.20
C ASN A 150 11.78 7.41 0.96
N GLY A 151 11.41 7.44 2.24
CA GLY A 151 11.63 8.59 3.12
C GLY A 151 13.12 8.80 3.41
N TRP A 152 13.83 7.71 3.68
CA TRP A 152 15.29 7.74 3.86
C TRP A 152 16.04 8.22 2.61
N MET A 153 15.61 7.81 1.41
CA MET A 153 16.18 8.32 0.14
C MET A 153 16.10 9.85 0.03
N GLN A 154 15.13 10.49 0.68
CA GLN A 154 14.93 11.93 0.65
C GLN A 154 15.63 12.67 1.79
N HIS A 155 15.74 12.05 2.96
CA HIS A 155 16.42 12.62 4.12
C HIS A 155 17.32 11.55 4.75
N PRO A 156 18.55 11.35 4.23
CA PRO A 156 19.42 10.28 4.69
C PRO A 156 19.90 10.53 6.13
N VAL A 157 19.51 9.65 7.05
CA VAL A 157 19.90 9.66 8.47
C VAL A 157 20.27 8.24 8.91
N GLY A 158 20.94 8.10 10.06
CA GLY A 158 21.31 6.79 10.61
C GLY A 158 22.33 6.02 9.77
N MET A 159 23.20 6.73 9.04
CA MET A 159 24.23 6.15 8.18
C MET A 159 25.59 6.85 8.33
N GLU A 160 26.67 6.14 8.00
CA GLU A 160 28.03 6.68 7.91
C GLU A 160 28.73 6.10 6.66
N PHE A 161 29.60 6.89 6.01
CA PHE A 161 30.37 6.40 4.87
C PHE A 161 31.61 5.64 5.34
N ASN A 162 31.71 4.36 4.97
CA ASN A 162 32.87 3.54 5.23
C ASN A 162 33.81 3.56 4.01
N VAL A 163 35.00 4.14 4.19
CA VAL A 163 36.04 4.25 3.16
C VAL A 163 36.65 2.90 2.76
N ASP A 164 36.68 1.92 3.67
CA ASP A 164 37.24 0.59 3.41
C ASP A 164 36.31 -0.27 2.52
N THR A 165 35.00 -0.13 2.71
CA THR A 165 33.98 -0.84 1.92
C THR A 165 33.41 -0.01 0.77
N ALA A 166 33.79 1.27 0.68
CA ALA A 166 33.34 2.25 -0.31
C ALA A 166 31.80 2.33 -0.45
N ARG A 167 31.10 2.30 0.69
CA ARG A 167 29.63 2.36 0.78
C ARG A 167 29.19 3.02 2.08
N PHE A 168 27.91 3.39 2.15
CA PHE A 168 27.28 3.78 3.42
C PHE A 168 26.86 2.55 4.21
N GLU A 169 27.10 2.59 5.51
CA GLU A 169 26.74 1.54 6.47
C GLU A 169 25.79 2.10 7.52
N MET A 170 24.83 1.28 7.97
CA MET A 170 23.82 1.69 8.94
C MET A 170 24.46 1.82 10.32
N ASN A 171 24.37 3.00 10.93
CA ASN A 171 24.81 3.21 12.32
C ASN A 171 23.64 3.31 13.31
N SER A 172 22.41 3.56 12.84
CA SER A 172 21.21 3.64 13.68
C SER A 172 19.95 3.26 12.91
N PHE A 173 19.43 2.05 13.17
CA PHE A 173 18.17 1.59 12.59
C PHE A 173 16.97 2.46 13.01
N TRP A 174 16.97 2.94 14.26
CA TRP A 174 15.86 3.71 14.80
C TRP A 174 15.73 5.08 14.14
N ASP A 175 16.86 5.72 13.79
CA ASP A 175 16.83 6.99 13.06
C ASP A 175 16.29 6.81 11.64
N VAL A 176 16.59 5.68 11.00
CA VAL A 176 16.03 5.32 9.68
C VAL A 176 14.52 5.07 9.80
N LEU A 177 14.08 4.28 10.78
CA LEU A 177 12.66 3.93 10.95
C LEU A 177 11.79 5.14 11.32
N PHE A 178 12.27 6.00 12.23
CA PHE A 178 11.54 7.19 12.70
C PHE A 178 11.90 8.47 11.93
N ASN A 179 12.43 8.31 10.72
CA ASN A 179 12.75 9.42 9.83
C ASN A 179 11.51 10.33 9.60
N PRO A 180 11.64 11.66 9.77
CA PRO A 180 10.55 12.61 9.57
C PRO A 180 9.84 12.51 8.22
N ASN A 181 10.61 12.33 7.16
CA ASN A 181 10.07 12.18 5.82
C ASN A 181 9.38 10.81 5.65
N ALA A 182 9.83 9.77 6.35
CA ALA A 182 9.23 8.44 6.28
C ALA A 182 7.82 8.40 6.88
N TYR A 183 7.65 8.86 8.12
CA TYR A 183 6.31 8.81 8.75
C TYR A 183 5.34 9.76 8.04
N SER A 184 5.79 10.94 7.61
CA SER A 184 4.92 11.91 6.94
C SER A 184 4.43 11.37 5.59
N LYS A 185 5.36 10.80 4.79
CA LYS A 185 5.00 10.10 3.55
C LYS A 185 4.09 8.92 3.79
N PHE A 186 4.38 8.09 4.79
CA PHE A 186 3.53 6.95 5.14
C PHE A 186 2.09 7.38 5.38
N LEU A 187 1.88 8.34 6.30
CA LEU A 187 0.55 8.82 6.66
C LEU A 187 -0.18 9.43 5.46
N HIS A 188 0.49 10.28 4.69
CA HIS A 188 -0.13 10.92 3.53
C HIS A 188 -0.48 9.91 2.42
N THR A 189 0.40 8.94 2.18
CA THR A 189 0.25 7.96 1.12
C THR A 189 -0.85 6.95 1.41
N ILE A 190 -0.91 6.39 2.63
CA ILE A 190 -2.01 5.49 3.01
C ILE A 190 -3.34 6.24 3.04
N GLY A 191 -3.36 7.50 3.51
CA GLY A 191 -4.54 8.35 3.49
C GLY A 191 -5.06 8.55 2.06
N SER A 192 -4.15 8.77 1.12
CA SER A 192 -4.46 8.89 -0.31
C SER A 192 -5.04 7.58 -0.86
N GLY A 193 -4.44 6.43 -0.52
CA GLY A 193 -4.96 5.11 -0.89
C GLY A 193 -6.36 4.84 -0.32
N TYR A 194 -6.61 5.22 0.93
CA TYR A 194 -7.91 5.08 1.56
C TYR A 194 -8.99 5.90 0.85
N VAL A 195 -8.68 7.15 0.51
CA VAL A 195 -9.59 8.01 -0.26
C VAL A 195 -9.83 7.43 -1.66
N MET A 196 -8.80 6.93 -2.33
CA MET A 196 -8.93 6.29 -3.65
C MET A 196 -9.87 5.07 -3.60
N GLY A 197 -9.68 4.18 -2.63
CA GLY A 197 -10.57 3.03 -2.43
C GLY A 197 -12.01 3.43 -2.10
N ALA A 198 -12.20 4.48 -1.30
CA ALA A 198 -13.51 5.02 -0.98
C ALA A 198 -14.23 5.57 -2.21
N LEU A 199 -13.55 6.40 -3.01
CA LEU A 199 -14.08 6.99 -4.24
C LEU A 199 -14.42 5.91 -5.27
N PHE A 200 -13.61 4.85 -5.38
CA PHE A 200 -13.89 3.71 -6.24
C PHE A 200 -15.22 3.03 -5.86
N VAL A 201 -15.40 2.75 -4.56
CA VAL A 201 -16.63 2.12 -4.04
C VAL A 201 -17.85 3.02 -4.21
N VAL A 202 -17.71 4.32 -3.93
CA VAL A 202 -18.78 5.31 -4.11
C VAL A 202 -19.15 5.44 -5.59
N GLY A 203 -18.17 5.55 -6.48
CA GLY A 203 -18.39 5.71 -7.92
C GLY A 203 -19.14 4.55 -8.55
N ILE A 204 -18.70 3.31 -8.30
CA ILE A 204 -19.41 2.11 -8.78
C ILE A 204 -20.80 2.00 -8.14
N SER A 205 -20.92 2.24 -6.84
CA SER A 205 -22.23 2.18 -6.17
C SER A 205 -23.21 3.22 -6.72
N ALA A 206 -22.76 4.45 -6.95
CA ALA A 206 -23.55 5.51 -7.57
C ALA A 206 -23.98 5.12 -8.99
N TRP A 207 -23.08 4.53 -9.78
CA TRP A 207 -23.42 4.04 -11.12
C TRP A 207 -24.52 2.95 -11.08
N TYR A 208 -24.43 2.00 -10.14
CA TYR A 208 -25.47 0.96 -9.97
C TYR A 208 -26.82 1.57 -9.62
N LEU A 209 -26.85 2.59 -8.74
CA LEU A 209 -28.06 3.31 -8.37
C LEU A 209 -28.67 4.07 -9.56
N LEU A 210 -27.85 4.76 -10.35
CA LEU A 210 -28.29 5.45 -11.57
C LEU A 210 -28.89 4.48 -12.61
N LYS A 211 -28.41 3.23 -12.63
CA LYS A 211 -28.94 2.17 -13.50
C LYS A 211 -30.09 1.37 -12.88
N GLY A 212 -30.51 1.67 -11.65
CA GLY A 212 -31.54 0.91 -10.93
C GLY A 212 -31.16 -0.54 -10.64
N LYS A 213 -29.86 -0.88 -10.64
CA LYS A 213 -29.36 -2.25 -10.42
C LYS A 213 -28.93 -2.46 -8.98
N ASP A 214 -29.28 -3.62 -8.41
CA ASP A 214 -28.89 -4.04 -7.06
C ASP A 214 -29.00 -2.94 -5.99
N VAL A 215 -30.09 -2.15 -6.04
CA VAL A 215 -30.24 -0.88 -5.32
C VAL A 215 -29.91 -1.00 -3.83
N VAL A 216 -30.33 -2.09 -3.19
CA VAL A 216 -30.07 -2.32 -1.75
C VAL A 216 -28.57 -2.51 -1.48
N LYS A 217 -27.86 -3.30 -2.28
CA LYS A 217 -26.42 -3.53 -2.14
C LYS A 217 -25.64 -2.25 -2.43
N ALA A 218 -26.00 -1.57 -3.52
CA ALA A 218 -25.37 -0.32 -3.92
C ALA A 218 -25.54 0.78 -2.86
N LYS A 219 -26.74 0.97 -2.28
CA LYS A 219 -26.93 1.94 -1.17
C LYS A 219 -26.06 1.61 0.04
N LYS A 220 -26.02 0.33 0.45
CA LYS A 220 -25.21 -0.12 1.60
C LYS A 220 -23.72 0.09 1.36
N SER A 221 -23.21 -0.27 0.19
CA SER A 221 -21.81 -0.05 -0.19
C SER A 221 -21.47 1.43 -0.28
N LEU A 222 -22.36 2.25 -0.83
CA LEU A 222 -22.19 3.69 -0.91
C LEU A 222 -22.07 4.33 0.47
N VAL A 223 -22.89 3.93 1.45
CA VAL A 223 -22.80 4.47 2.82
C VAL A 223 -21.46 4.13 3.47
N VAL A 224 -20.98 2.88 3.35
CA VAL A 224 -19.66 2.49 3.88
C VAL A 224 -18.54 3.28 3.19
N GLY A 225 -18.52 3.30 1.85
CA GLY A 225 -17.51 4.02 1.08
C GLY A 225 -17.50 5.52 1.38
N ALA A 226 -18.67 6.17 1.42
CA ALA A 226 -18.78 7.59 1.71
C ALA A 226 -18.37 7.94 3.15
N THR A 227 -18.73 7.10 4.13
CA THR A 227 -18.37 7.32 5.54
C THR A 227 -16.87 7.17 5.74
N PHE A 228 -16.29 6.07 5.21
CA PHE A 228 -14.85 5.84 5.25
C PHE A 228 -14.09 6.95 4.52
N GLY A 229 -14.51 7.30 3.31
CA GLY A 229 -13.90 8.36 2.51
C GLY A 229 -13.99 9.75 3.13
N LEU A 230 -15.07 10.08 3.83
CA LEU A 230 -15.19 11.36 4.54
C LEU A 230 -14.21 11.43 5.72
N ILE A 231 -14.09 10.35 6.49
CA ILE A 231 -13.16 10.32 7.63
C ILE A 231 -11.71 10.38 7.13
N THR A 232 -11.38 9.60 6.09
CA THR A 232 -10.01 9.51 5.58
C THR A 232 -9.60 10.73 4.76
N SER A 233 -10.53 11.48 4.16
CA SER A 233 -10.21 12.74 3.49
C SER A 233 -9.80 13.84 4.47
N ILE A 234 -10.43 13.91 5.66
CA ILE A 234 -10.01 14.83 6.73
C ILE A 234 -8.57 14.49 7.18
N PHE A 235 -8.29 13.21 7.40
CA PHE A 235 -6.95 12.73 7.71
C PHE A 235 -5.93 13.04 6.59
N LEU A 236 -6.35 12.90 5.32
CA LEU A 236 -5.50 13.18 4.16
C LEU A 236 -5.14 14.68 4.07
N ILE A 237 -6.09 15.58 4.33
CA ILE A 237 -5.83 17.02 4.34
C ILE A 237 -4.82 17.37 5.43
N ALA A 238 -5.01 16.87 6.66
CA ALA A 238 -4.10 17.13 7.78
C ALA A 238 -2.69 16.57 7.53
N SER A 239 -2.58 15.33 7.03
CA SER A 239 -1.28 14.74 6.68
C SER A 239 -0.63 15.39 5.46
N GLY A 240 -1.41 16.02 4.57
CA GLY A 240 -0.89 16.81 3.46
C GLY A 240 -0.21 18.11 3.90
N ASP A 241 -0.80 18.81 4.88
CA ASP A 241 -0.20 19.99 5.49
C ASP A 241 1.12 19.66 6.20
N GLU A 242 1.12 18.59 7.03
CA GLU A 242 2.33 18.09 7.69
C GLU A 242 3.40 17.66 6.67
N SER A 243 3.01 17.00 5.58
CA SER A 243 3.93 16.62 4.49
C SER A 243 4.57 17.85 3.84
N ALA A 244 3.77 18.88 3.54
CA ALA A 244 4.30 20.14 3.01
C ALA A 244 5.25 20.83 4.00
N HIS A 245 4.97 20.78 5.30
CA HIS A 245 5.84 21.32 6.33
C HIS A 245 7.20 20.60 6.37
N GLN A 246 7.21 19.26 6.36
CA GLN A 246 8.45 18.48 6.34
C GLN A 246 9.28 18.74 5.07
N VAL A 247 8.63 18.88 3.91
CA VAL A 247 9.31 19.27 2.67
C VAL A 247 9.94 20.66 2.81
N ALA A 248 9.23 21.64 3.37
CA ALA A 248 9.79 22.99 3.56
C ALA A 248 11.02 23.02 4.50
N LEU A 249 11.10 22.10 5.48
CA LEU A 249 12.23 22.01 6.41
C LEU A 249 13.43 21.26 5.82
N ASN A 250 13.17 20.16 5.11
CA ASN A 250 14.21 19.20 4.72
C ASN A 250 14.58 19.27 3.22
N GLN A 251 13.70 19.81 2.38
CA GLN A 251 13.80 19.86 0.91
C GLN A 251 13.09 21.10 0.28
N PRO A 252 13.46 22.34 0.66
CA PRO A 252 12.79 23.58 0.20
C PRO A 252 12.99 23.91 -1.29
#